data_AF-A0A1F8EES9-F1
#
_entry.id   AF-A0A1F8EES9-F1
#
_cell.length_a   1.000
_cell.length_b   1.000
_cell.length_c   1.000
_cell.angle_alpha   90.00
_cell.angle_beta   90.00
_cell.angle_gamma   90.00
#
_symmetry.space_group_name_H-M   'P 1'
#
loop_
_entity.id
_entity.type
_entity.pdbx_description
1 polymer ?
#
loop_
_entity_poly.entity_id
_entity_poly.type
_entity_poly.pdbx_seq_one_letter_code
_entity_poly.pdbx_strand_id
1 'polypeptide(L)'
;MSTLISILFLIFLYILVISLSKYGNKFYWFFETAHFLGGFFVAIFFSNFFDSSLFIIFGVLMVGLLWEIWEFMVNKNADLRQFLMRRFNYYVDKVTWPDTILDLFLDFLGAIVYLYII
;
A
#
# COMPACT_ATOMS: atom_id res chain seq x y z
N MET A 1 -13.37 8.88 -11.82
CA MET A 1 -11.98 9.42 -11.93
C MET A 1 -11.31 8.73 -13.12
N SER A 2 -10.51 9.40 -13.95
CA SER A 2 -9.84 8.70 -15.06
C SER A 2 -8.74 7.76 -14.54
N THR A 3 -8.55 6.59 -15.18
CA THR A 3 -7.50 5.62 -14.85
C THR A 3 -6.11 6.25 -14.78
N LEU A 4 -5.85 7.25 -15.62
CA LEU A 4 -4.59 7.98 -15.63
C LEU A 4 -4.36 8.73 -14.31
N ILE A 5 -5.40 9.38 -13.77
CA ILE A 5 -5.31 10.11 -12.51
C ILE A 5 -5.03 9.15 -11.34
N SER A 6 -5.68 7.99 -11.29
CA SER A 6 -5.41 7.01 -10.23
C SER A 6 -3.98 6.46 -10.31
N ILE A 7 -3.47 6.20 -11.51
CA ILE A 7 -2.07 5.75 -11.70
C ILE A 7 -1.09 6.84 -11.26
N LEU A 8 -1.29 8.09 -11.69
CA LEU A 8 -0.40 9.20 -11.30
C LEU A 8 -0.41 9.42 -9.79
N PHE A 9 -1.57 9.30 -9.14
CA PHE A 9 -1.66 9.41 -7.69
C PHE A 9 -0.95 8.25 -6.98
N LEU A 10 -1.13 7.01 -7.43
CA LEU A 10 -0.43 5.85 -6.86
C LEU A 10 1.09 5.97 -7.00
N ILE A 11 1.59 6.44 -8.16
CA ILE A 11 3.01 6.69 -8.37
C ILE A 11 3.51 7.78 -7.40
N PHE A 12 2.76 8.88 -7.27
CA PHE A 12 3.10 9.95 -6.35
C PHE A 12 3.15 9.46 -4.89
N LEU A 13 2.13 8.71 -4.45
CA LEU A 13 2.07 8.13 -3.11
C LEU A 13 3.26 7.19 -2.87
N TYR A 14 3.58 6.32 -3.83
CA TYR A 14 4.72 5.41 -3.75
C TYR A 14 6.07 6.15 -3.61
N ILE A 15 6.28 7.22 -4.38
CA ILE A 15 7.49 8.05 -4.28
C ILE A 15 7.58 8.70 -2.90
N LEU A 16 6.47 9.18 -2.35
CA LEU A 16 6.44 9.76 -1.00
C LEU A 16 6.76 8.72 0.07
N VAL A 17 6.17 7.52 -0.01
CA VAL A 17 6.47 6.41 0.91
C VAL A 17 7.96 6.07 0.88
N ILE A 18 8.56 5.94 -0.31
CA ILE A 18 10.01 5.70 -0.42
C ILE A 18 10.81 6.84 0.21
N SER A 19 10.49 8.08 -0.14
CA SER A 19 11.25 9.26 0.29
C SER A 19 11.22 9.46 1.81
N LEU A 20 10.10 9.08 2.44
CA LEU A 20 9.88 9.22 3.88
C LEU A 20 10.26 7.97 4.68
N SER A 21 10.44 6.81 4.03
CA SER A 21 10.73 5.52 4.67
C SER A 21 11.87 5.58 5.70
N LYS A 22 12.93 6.35 5.44
CA LYS A 22 14.07 6.52 6.36
C LYS A 22 13.71 7.13 7.72
N TYR A 23 12.55 7.75 7.83
CA TYR A 23 12.06 8.37 9.06
C TYR A 23 11.11 7.47 9.86
N GLY A 24 10.75 6.29 9.34
CA GLY A 24 10.01 5.22 10.02
C GLY A 24 8.91 5.72 10.95
N ASN A 25 8.98 5.31 12.22
CA ASN A 25 8.05 5.68 13.29
C ASN A 25 7.73 7.19 13.42
N LYS A 26 8.60 8.11 13.00
CA LYS A 26 8.30 9.55 13.05
C LYS A 26 7.13 9.93 12.14
N PHE A 27 6.95 9.20 11.05
CA PHE A 27 5.87 9.39 10.08
C PHE A 27 4.91 8.18 10.09
N TYR A 28 4.78 7.49 11.22
CA TYR A 28 3.90 6.34 11.38
C TYR A 28 2.50 6.58 10.79
N TRP A 29 1.80 7.64 11.25
CA TRP A 29 0.47 7.98 10.75
C TRP A 29 0.40 8.28 9.25
N PHE A 30 1.50 8.73 8.64
CA PHE A 30 1.55 8.92 7.19
C PHE A 30 1.57 7.57 6.46
N PHE A 31 2.31 6.57 6.95
CA PHE A 31 2.34 5.24 6.35
C PHE A 31 0.98 4.53 6.48
N GLU A 32 0.37 4.60 7.67
CA GLU A 32 -1.01 4.11 7.90
C GLU A 32 -2.02 4.78 6.94
N THR A 33 -1.93 6.10 6.81
CA THR A 33 -2.78 6.85 5.86
C THR A 33 -2.49 6.46 4.42
N ALA A 34 -1.24 6.11 4.09
CA ALA A 34 -0.88 5.66 2.75
C ALA A 34 -1.48 4.28 2.43
N HIS A 35 -1.65 3.36 3.39
CA HIS A 35 -2.42 2.13 3.19
C HIS A 35 -3.89 2.43 2.88
N PHE A 36 -4.54 3.25 3.71
CA PHE A 36 -5.92 3.68 3.46
C PHE A 36 -6.10 4.30 2.05
N LEU A 37 -5.22 5.24 1.69
CA LEU A 37 -5.26 5.86 0.37
C LEU A 37 -4.89 4.86 -0.74
N GLY A 38 -3.94 3.97 -0.50
CA GLY A 38 -3.54 2.90 -1.40
C GLY A 38 -4.75 2.04 -1.76
N GLY A 39 -5.45 1.50 -0.77
CA GLY A 39 -6.69 0.75 -0.96
C GLY A 39 -7.76 1.53 -1.73
N PHE A 40 -7.98 2.79 -1.38
CA PHE A 40 -8.93 3.68 -2.06
C PHE A 40 -8.59 3.86 -3.56
N PHE A 41 -7.34 4.18 -3.89
CA PHE A 41 -6.93 4.43 -5.28
C PHE A 41 -6.75 3.15 -6.11
N VAL A 42 -6.38 2.03 -5.49
CA VAL A 42 -6.41 0.72 -6.14
C VAL A 42 -7.84 0.30 -6.45
N ALA A 43 -8.80 0.57 -5.56
CA ALA A 43 -10.22 0.33 -5.83
C ALA A 43 -10.73 1.19 -7.00
N ILE A 44 -10.36 2.48 -7.06
CA ILE A 44 -10.60 3.33 -8.24
C ILE A 44 -10.03 2.67 -9.50
N PHE A 45 -8.76 2.26 -9.45
CA PHE A 45 -8.12 1.63 -10.61
C PHE A 45 -8.90 0.40 -11.07
N PHE A 46 -9.22 -0.54 -10.19
CA PHE A 46 -9.97 -1.75 -10.52
C PHE A 46 -11.40 -1.50 -11.00
N SER A 47 -12.07 -0.45 -10.52
CA SER A 47 -13.40 -0.10 -11.05
C SER A 47 -13.42 0.33 -12.52
N ASN A 48 -12.26 0.59 -13.14
CA ASN A 48 -12.17 0.79 -14.59
C ASN A 48 -12.21 -0.52 -15.39
N PHE A 49 -12.05 -1.67 -14.73
CA PHE A 49 -11.94 -3.00 -15.37
C PHE A 49 -13.00 -3.99 -14.90
N PHE A 50 -13.60 -3.76 -13.73
CA PHE A 50 -14.56 -4.67 -13.11
C PHE A 50 -15.78 -3.90 -12.59
N ASP A 51 -16.99 -4.39 -12.90
CA ASP A 51 -18.24 -3.82 -12.39
C ASP A 51 -18.65 -4.40 -11.03
N SER A 52 -18.08 -5.54 -10.64
CA SER A 52 -18.43 -6.23 -9.40
C SER A 52 -17.65 -5.67 -8.22
N SER A 53 -18.35 -5.05 -7.27
CA SER A 53 -17.77 -4.55 -6.01
C SER A 53 -17.02 -5.64 -5.24
N LEU A 54 -17.50 -6.88 -5.28
CA LEU A 54 -16.81 -8.01 -4.64
C LEU A 54 -15.45 -8.28 -5.30
N PHE A 55 -15.37 -8.29 -6.64
CA PHE A 55 -14.10 -8.47 -7.34
C PHE A 55 -13.12 -7.33 -7.04
N ILE A 56 -13.60 -6.09 -6.95
CA ILE A 56 -12.77 -4.92 -6.60
C ILE A 56 -12.19 -5.10 -5.18
N ILE A 57 -13.03 -5.44 -4.20
CA ILE A 57 -12.62 -5.67 -2.80
C ILE A 57 -11.58 -6.80 -2.73
N PHE A 58 -11.85 -7.94 -3.35
CA PHE A 58 -10.90 -9.06 -3.36
C PHE A 58 -9.59 -8.68 -4.05
N GLY A 59 -9.65 -7.91 -5.14
CA GLY A 59 -8.47 -7.38 -5.81
C GLY A 59 -7.61 -6.53 -4.88
N VAL A 60 -8.21 -5.59 -4.16
CA VAL A 60 -7.49 -4.71 -3.22
C VAL A 60 -6.85 -5.53 -2.09
N LEU A 61 -7.61 -6.46 -1.49
CA LEU A 61 -7.08 -7.35 -0.45
C LEU A 61 -5.91 -8.21 -0.95
N MET A 62 -5.97 -8.70 -2.18
CA MET A 62 -4.86 -9.46 -2.77
C MET A 62 -3.61 -8.59 -2.98
N VAL A 63 -3.78 -7.34 -3.41
CA VAL A 63 -2.66 -6.39 -3.56
C VAL A 63 -2.02 -6.11 -2.20
N GLY A 64 -2.82 -5.82 -1.17
CA GLY A 64 -2.34 -5.62 0.20
C GLY A 64 -1.62 -6.86 0.74
N LEU A 65 -2.20 -8.05 0.59
CA LEU A 65 -1.55 -9.30 1.03
C LEU A 65 -0.21 -9.56 0.32
N LEU A 66 -0.11 -9.28 -0.98
CA LEU A 66 1.14 -9.41 -1.71
C LEU A 66 2.20 -8.41 -1.24
N TRP A 67 1.77 -7.20 -0.86
CA TRP A 67 2.64 -6.19 -0.25
C TRP A 67 3.20 -6.67 1.09
N GLU A 68 2.34 -7.14 2.00
CA GLU A 68 2.74 -7.68 3.31
C GLU A 68 3.70 -8.87 3.20
N ILE A 69 3.44 -9.78 2.25
CA ILE A 69 4.33 -10.91 1.97
C ILE A 69 5.70 -10.39 1.51
N TRP A 70 5.72 -9.38 0.65
CA TRP A 70 6.96 -8.78 0.18
C TRP A 70 7.74 -8.11 1.32
N GLU A 71 7.08 -7.35 2.20
CA GLU A 71 7.73 -6.74 3.36
C GLU A 71 8.29 -7.78 4.31
N PHE A 72 7.54 -8.86 4.55
CA PHE A 72 8.02 -10.00 5.33
C PHE A 72 9.27 -10.62 4.71
N MET A 73 9.30 -10.83 3.39
CA MET A 73 10.47 -11.35 2.67
C MET A 73 11.68 -10.42 2.79
N VAL A 74 11.49 -9.10 2.65
CA VAL A 74 12.56 -8.10 2.82
C VAL A 74 13.07 -8.10 4.26
N ASN A 75 12.18 -8.18 5.24
CA ASN A 75 12.57 -8.20 6.65
C ASN A 75 13.39 -9.46 7.02
N LYS A 76 13.07 -10.61 6.42
CA LYS A 76 13.80 -11.87 6.62
C LYS A 76 15.13 -11.96 5.87
N ASN A 77 15.27 -11.24 4.75
CA ASN A 77 16.47 -11.27 3.93
C ASN A 77 17.31 -9.99 4.10
N ALA A 78 18.36 -10.08 4.93
CA ALA A 78 19.23 -8.94 5.22
C ALA A 78 19.95 -8.39 3.97
N ASP A 79 20.31 -9.23 3.01
CA ASP A 79 20.97 -8.80 1.77
C ASP A 79 20.01 -8.01 0.88
N LEU A 80 18.77 -8.48 0.76
CA LEU A 80 17.71 -7.76 0.04
C LEU A 80 17.40 -6.41 0.70
N ARG A 81 17.29 -6.38 2.03
CA ARG A 81 17.08 -5.12 2.77
C ARG A 81 18.22 -4.14 2.55
N GLN A 82 19.47 -4.60 2.64
CA GLN A 82 20.64 -3.74 2.37
C GLN A 82 20.70 -3.27 0.92
N PHE A 83 20.32 -4.13 -0.03
CA PHE A 83 20.23 -3.76 -1.44
C PHE A 83 19.21 -2.64 -1.65
N LEU A 84 18.00 -2.77 -1.09
CA LEU A 84 16.96 -1.74 -1.18
C LEU A 84 17.40 -0.41 -0.55
N MET A 85 18.00 -0.45 0.63
CA MET A 85 18.52 0.74 1.30
C MET A 85 19.62 1.43 0.47
N ARG A 86 20.59 0.68 -0.05
CA ARG A 86 21.73 1.27 -0.79
C ARG A 86 21.36 1.74 -2.19
N ARG A 87 20.49 1.00 -2.88
CA ARG A 87 20.18 1.27 -4.30
C ARG A 87 19.00 2.22 -4.47
N PHE A 88 18.00 2.12 -3.60
CA PHE A 88 16.73 2.84 -3.72
C PHE A 88 16.45 3.78 -2.54
N ASN A 89 17.34 3.86 -1.54
CA ASN A 89 17.12 4.66 -0.33
C ASN A 89 15.78 4.31 0.36
N TYR A 90 15.39 3.03 0.28
CA TYR A 90 14.16 2.52 0.85
C TYR A 90 14.46 1.71 2.11
N TYR A 91 13.84 2.11 3.21
CA TYR A 91 14.07 1.56 4.54
C TYR A 91 12.82 0.80 4.96
N VAL A 92 12.97 -0.50 5.22
CA VAL A 92 11.87 -1.35 5.71
C VAL A 92 12.04 -1.49 7.21
N ASP A 93 11.03 -1.03 7.94
CA ASP A 93 10.95 -1.18 9.39
C ASP A 93 10.64 -2.63 9.77
N LYS A 94 10.67 -2.90 11.08
CA LYS A 94 10.44 -4.26 11.58
C LYS A 94 8.96 -4.61 11.42
N VAL A 95 8.67 -5.53 10.51
CA VAL A 95 7.33 -6.11 10.34
C VAL A 95 6.83 -6.75 11.65
N THR A 96 5.64 -6.36 12.08
CA THR A 96 4.95 -6.96 13.22
C THR A 96 3.52 -7.35 12.85
N TRP A 97 2.98 -8.40 13.49
CA TRP A 97 1.62 -8.84 13.22
C TRP A 97 0.54 -7.76 13.40
N PRO A 98 0.57 -6.92 14.47
CA PRO A 98 -0.42 -5.86 14.62
C PRO A 98 -0.41 -4.84 13.48
N ASP A 99 0.79 -4.50 12.98
CA ASP A 99 1.04 -3.56 11.88
C ASP A 99 0.44 -4.12 10.59
N THR A 100 0.87 -5.32 10.17
CA THR A 100 0.34 -6.03 9.00
C THR A 100 -1.19 -6.18 9.03
N ILE A 101 -1.79 -6.46 10.19
CA ILE A 101 -3.26 -6.56 10.30
C ILE A 101 -3.92 -5.19 10.11
N LEU A 102 -3.33 -4.13 10.66
CA LEU A 102 -3.83 -2.77 10.52
C LEU A 102 -3.70 -2.29 9.07
N ASP A 103 -2.57 -2.53 8.42
CA ASP A 103 -2.31 -2.17 7.02
C ASP A 103 -3.35 -2.80 6.08
N LEU A 104 -3.57 -4.12 6.19
CA LEU A 104 -4.60 -4.83 5.43
C LEU A 104 -6.01 -4.32 5.74
N PHE A 105 -6.28 -3.98 7.00
CA PHE A 105 -7.56 -3.40 7.40
C PHE A 105 -7.76 -2.01 6.79
N LEU A 106 -6.72 -1.18 6.74
CA LEU A 106 -6.77 0.16 6.17
C LEU A 106 -6.90 0.12 4.65
N ASP A 107 -6.17 -0.78 3.96
CA ASP A 107 -6.34 -1.03 2.53
C ASP A 107 -7.80 -1.42 2.22
N PHE A 108 -8.36 -2.36 3.00
CA PHE A 108 -9.75 -2.77 2.88
C PHE A 108 -10.71 -1.61 3.14
N LEU A 109 -10.50 -0.85 4.21
CA LEU A 109 -11.35 0.29 4.57
C LEU A 109 -11.34 1.37 3.49
N GLY A 110 -10.18 1.65 2.90
CA GLY A 110 -10.04 2.56 1.77
C GLY A 110 -10.89 2.12 0.57
N ALA A 111 -10.87 0.84 0.23
CA ALA A 111 -11.69 0.29 -0.83
C ALA A 111 -13.20 0.39 -0.53
N ILE A 112 -13.61 0.09 0.70
CA ILE A 112 -15.02 0.21 1.14
C ILE A 112 -15.48 1.67 1.06
N VAL A 113 -14.67 2.62 1.51
CA VAL A 113 -14.99 4.05 1.43
C VAL A 113 -15.15 4.49 -0.01
N TYR A 114 -14.27 4.06 -0.93
CA TYR A 114 -14.45 4.33 -2.35
C TYR A 114 -15.80 3.82 -2.85
N LEU A 115 -16.08 2.52 -2.66
CA LEU A 115 -17.29 1.87 -3.15
C LEU A 115 -18.59 2.43 -2.54
N TYR A 116 -18.53 3.04 -1.36
CA TYR A 116 -19.67 3.72 -0.74
C TYR A 116 -19.97 5.10 -1.37
N ILE A 117 -18.93 5.77 -1.91
CA ILE A 117 -19.04 7.13 -2.45
C ILE A 117 -19.46 7.12 -3.94
N ILE A 118 -19.30 5.99 -4.65
CA ILE A 118 -19.71 5.84 -6.06
C ILE A 118 -21.14 5.31 -6.18
#